data_AF-A0A1F3C9K9-F1
#
_entry.id   AF-A0A1F3C9K9-F1
#
_cell.length_a   1.000
_cell.length_b   1.000
_cell.length_c   1.000
_cell.angle_alpha   90.00
_cell.angle_beta   90.00
_cell.angle_gamma   90.00
#
_symmetry.space_group_name_H-M   'P 1'
#
loop_
_entity.id
_entity.type
_entity.pdbx_description
1 polymer ?
#
loop_
_entity_poly.entity_id
_entity_poly.type
_entity_poly.pdbx_seq_one_letter_code
_entity_poly.pdbx_strand_id
1 'polypeptide(L)'
;MREGLDDGAAQLLMRLAFETPPVGDRDKDRAIKEAIRYLTHTEPAAAERRRVWEAIQAAQASGNEDELRRLQAAYAELFVAEKRKR
;
A
#
# COMPACT_ATOMS: atom_id res chain seq x y z
N MET A 1 -18.87 -20.36 18.59
CA MET A 1 -17.58 -19.88 19.13
C MET A 1 -17.48 -18.40 18.76
N ARG A 2 -17.36 -17.50 19.73
CA ARG A 2 -16.88 -16.14 19.45
C ARG A 2 -15.37 -16.27 19.33
N GLU A 3 -14.83 -16.08 18.12
CA GLU A 3 -13.38 -15.87 17.98
C GLU A 3 -13.02 -14.64 18.82
N GLY A 4 -12.29 -14.89 19.91
CA GLY A 4 -11.73 -13.80 20.71
C GLY A 4 -10.68 -13.09 19.88
N LEU A 5 -10.63 -11.76 20.01
CA LEU A 5 -9.49 -10.99 19.49
C LEU A 5 -8.21 -11.53 20.13
N ASP A 6 -7.15 -11.66 19.34
CA ASP A 6 -5.84 -11.93 19.92
C ASP A 6 -5.42 -10.78 20.85
N ASP A 7 -4.53 -11.08 21.80
CA ASP A 7 -4.11 -10.13 22.83
C ASP A 7 -3.51 -8.85 22.23
N GLY A 8 -2.87 -8.93 21.06
CA GLY A 8 -2.31 -7.79 20.34
C GLY A 8 -3.39 -6.89 19.74
N ALA A 9 -4.40 -7.48 19.09
CA ALA A 9 -5.54 -6.75 18.56
C ALA A 9 -6.37 -6.09 19.69
N ALA A 10 -6.56 -6.79 20.82
CA ALA A 10 -7.21 -6.23 22.00
C ALA A 10 -6.43 -5.03 22.57
N GLN A 11 -5.10 -5.15 22.67
CA GLN A 11 -4.24 -4.06 23.15
C GLN A 11 -4.23 -2.86 22.21
N LEU A 12 -4.26 -3.09 20.89
CA LEU A 12 -4.37 -2.03 19.90
C LEU A 12 -5.72 -1.30 20.02
N LEU A 13 -6.82 -2.02 20.17
CA LEU A 13 -8.15 -1.41 20.32
C LEU A 13 -8.26 -0.59 21.61
N MET A 14 -7.71 -1.09 22.72
CA MET A 14 -7.61 -0.31 23.96
C MET A 14 -6.83 0.99 23.74
N ARG A 15 -5.69 0.90 23.06
CA ARG A 15 -4.88 2.07 22.75
C ARG A 15 -5.64 3.09 21.90
N LEU A 16 -6.30 2.65 20.83
CA LEU A 16 -7.07 3.52 19.93
C LEU A 16 -8.30 4.14 20.61
N ALA A 17 -8.92 3.46 21.58
CA ALA A 17 -10.11 3.94 22.27
C ALA A 17 -9.81 5.04 23.30
N PHE A 18 -8.62 5.02 23.90
CA PHE A 18 -8.29 5.87 25.05
C PHE A 18 -7.14 6.86 24.80
N GLU A 19 -6.30 6.66 23.78
CA GLU A 19 -5.29 7.65 23.43
C GLU A 19 -5.93 8.84 22.68
N THR A 20 -5.53 10.05 23.06
CA THR A 20 -5.87 11.24 22.30
C THR A 20 -5.32 11.10 20.88
N PRO A 21 -6.15 11.26 19.83
CA PRO A 21 -5.67 11.20 18.46
C PRO A 21 -4.53 12.20 18.23
N PRO A 22 -3.51 11.87 17.44
CA PRO A 22 -2.36 12.75 17.19
C PRO A 22 -2.71 13.98 16.32
N VAL A 23 -4.00 14.18 16.02
CA VAL A 23 -4.53 15.26 15.19
C VAL A 23 -5.64 15.99 15.93
N GLY A 24 -5.58 17.32 15.92
CA GLY A 24 -6.61 18.17 16.54
C GLY A 24 -7.90 18.17 15.72
N ASP A 25 -9.02 18.55 16.35
CA ASP A 25 -10.36 18.51 15.76
C ASP A 25 -10.46 19.20 14.40
N ARG A 26 -9.77 20.34 14.23
CA ARG A 26 -9.75 21.12 13.00
C ARG A 26 -9.22 20.34 11.80
N ASP A 27 -8.29 19.42 12.00
CA ASP A 27 -7.59 18.70 10.93
C ASP A 27 -8.08 17.26 10.76
N LYS A 28 -9.00 16.78 11.61
CA LYS A 28 -9.47 15.38 11.62
C LYS A 28 -9.99 14.91 10.28
N ASP A 29 -10.86 15.69 9.64
CA ASP A 29 -11.45 15.32 8.36
C ASP A 29 -10.39 15.19 7.25
N ARG A 30 -9.42 16.11 7.22
CA ARG A 30 -8.28 16.03 6.29
C ARG A 30 -7.44 14.79 6.55
N ALA A 31 -7.07 14.57 7.82
CA ALA A 31 -6.24 13.43 8.22
C ALA A 31 -6.90 12.08 7.88
N ILE A 32 -8.21 11.94 8.09
CA ILE A 32 -8.96 10.73 7.73
C ILE A 32 -8.94 10.52 6.20
N LYS A 33 -9.23 11.56 5.41
CA LYS A 33 -9.19 11.47 3.94
C LYS A 33 -7.81 11.09 3.42
N GLU A 34 -6.76 11.66 3.99
CA GLU A 34 -5.38 11.32 3.65
C GLU A 34 -5.03 9.89 4.03
N ALA A 35 -5.42 9.44 5.23
CA ALA A 35 -5.20 8.05 5.68
C ALA A 35 -5.93 7.04 4.79
N ILE A 36 -7.21 7.30 4.45
CA ILE A 36 -7.96 6.46 3.52
C ILE A 36 -7.26 6.44 2.16
N ARG A 37 -6.92 7.60 1.58
CA ARG A 37 -6.21 7.68 0.30
C ARG A 37 -4.88 6.89 0.34
N TYR A 38 -4.16 6.98 1.45
CA TYR A 38 -2.90 6.26 1.62
C TYR A 38 -3.13 4.73 1.57
N LEU A 39 -4.09 4.23 2.34
CA LEU A 39 -4.41 2.80 2.43
C LEU A 39 -5.04 2.25 1.16
N THR A 40 -5.89 3.00 0.47
CA THR A 40 -6.61 2.51 -0.72
C THR A 40 -5.81 2.66 -2.00
N HIS A 41 -4.85 3.58 -2.06
CA HIS A 41 -4.17 3.93 -3.30
C HIS A 41 -2.65 3.93 -3.17
N THR A 42 -2.09 4.69 -2.22
CA THR A 42 -0.64 4.90 -2.15
C THR A 42 0.13 3.64 -1.81
N GLU A 43 -0.29 2.94 -0.75
CA GLU A 43 0.38 1.73 -0.26
C GLU A 43 0.20 0.54 -1.21
N PRO A 44 -1.01 0.27 -1.75
CA PRO A 44 -1.20 -0.75 -2.79
C PRO A 44 -0.38 -0.48 -4.05
N ALA A 45 -0.34 0.76 -4.55
CA ALA A 45 0.45 1.10 -5.74
C ALA A 45 1.95 0.92 -5.50
N ALA A 46 2.45 1.23 -4.30
CA ALA A 46 3.83 0.97 -3.93
C ALA A 46 4.14 -0.53 -3.83
N ALA A 47 3.22 -1.33 -3.28
CA ALA A 47 3.34 -2.78 -3.23
C ALA A 47 3.35 -3.40 -4.63
N GLU A 48 2.48 -2.94 -5.53
CA GLU A 48 2.42 -3.40 -6.92
C GLU A 48 3.72 -3.10 -7.66
N ARG A 49 4.26 -1.87 -7.55
CA ARG A 49 5.57 -1.53 -8.14
C ARG A 49 6.69 -2.42 -7.64
N ARG A 50 6.73 -2.71 -6.33
CA ARG A 50 7.73 -3.62 -5.75
C ARG A 50 7.63 -5.03 -6.33
N ARG A 51 6.41 -5.59 -6.42
CA ARG A 51 6.19 -6.93 -7.01
C ARG A 51 6.64 -7.01 -8.46
N VAL A 52 6.30 -6.02 -9.28
CA VAL A 52 6.72 -5.98 -10.69
C VAL A 52 8.24 -5.85 -10.79
N TRP A 53 8.87 -5.04 -9.94
CA TRP A 53 10.33 -4.92 -9.90
C TRP A 53 11.02 -6.25 -9.54
N GLU A 54 10.51 -6.96 -8.53
CA GLU A 54 11.01 -8.29 -8.16
C GLU A 54 10.87 -9.30 -9.32
N ALA A 55 9.73 -9.27 -10.02
CA ALA A 55 9.52 -10.10 -11.21
C ALA A 55 10.50 -9.76 -12.35
N ILE A 56 10.82 -8.47 -12.57
CA ILE A 56 11.84 -8.05 -13.54
C ILE A 56 13.20 -8.64 -13.18
N GLN A 57 13.61 -8.56 -11.91
CA GLN A 57 14.88 -9.13 -11.46
C GLN A 57 14.93 -10.64 -11.67
N ALA A 58 13.83 -11.35 -11.37
CA ALA A 58 13.73 -12.79 -11.62
C ALA A 58 13.81 -13.13 -13.12
N ALA A 59 13.11 -12.38 -13.98
CA ALA A 59 13.15 -12.55 -15.43
C ALA A 59 14.57 -12.31 -15.99
N GLN A 60 15.26 -11.26 -15.52
CA GLN A 60 16.66 -10.98 -15.85
C GLN A 60 17.57 -12.14 -15.46
N ALA A 61 17.45 -12.66 -14.24
CA ALA A 61 18.25 -13.78 -13.76
C ALA A 61 18.00 -15.08 -14.56
N SER A 62 16.78 -15.28 -15.03
CA SER A 62 16.40 -16.45 -15.85
C SER A 62 16.77 -16.35 -17.33
N GLY A 63 17.19 -15.17 -17.81
CA GLY A 63 17.47 -14.93 -19.24
C GLY A 63 16.22 -14.91 -20.14
N ASN A 64 15.02 -14.81 -19.57
CA ASN A 64 13.78 -14.75 -20.34
C ASN A 64 13.51 -13.33 -20.86
N GLU A 65 14.04 -13.01 -22.04
CA GLU A 65 13.97 -11.68 -22.64
C GLU A 65 12.53 -11.22 -22.96
N ASP A 66 11.65 -12.13 -23.40
CA ASP A 66 10.27 -11.78 -23.76
C ASP A 66 9.44 -11.43 -22.52
N GLU A 67 9.64 -12.16 -21.44
CA GLU A 67 9.01 -11.85 -20.14
C GLU A 67 9.59 -10.56 -19.55
N LEU A 68 10.90 -10.35 -19.67
CA LEU A 68 11.56 -9.12 -19.23
C LEU A 68 10.96 -7.88 -19.92
N ARG A 69 10.81 -7.91 -21.25
CA ARG A 69 10.22 -6.79 -22.01
C ARG A 69 8.76 -6.53 -21.59
N ARG A 70 7.97 -7.59 -21.38
CA ARG A 70 6.57 -7.46 -20.92
C ARG A 70 6.50 -6.82 -19.53
N LEU A 71 7.33 -7.26 -18.59
CA LEU A 71 7.36 -6.72 -17.23
C LEU A 71 7.88 -5.27 -17.18
N GLN A 72 8.87 -4.93 -18.01
CA GLN A 72 9.35 -3.54 -18.16
C GLN A 72 8.26 -2.60 -18.68
N ALA A 73 7.48 -3.04 -19.68
CA ALA A 73 6.34 -2.27 -20.17
C ALA A 73 5.26 -2.10 -19.09
N ALA A 74 4.92 -3.16 -18.38
CA ALA A 74 3.98 -3.11 -17.26
C ALA A 74 4.46 -2.14 -16.16
N TYR A 75 5.76 -2.15 -15.84
CA TYR A 75 6.35 -1.24 -14.86
C TYR A 75 6.26 0.22 -15.29
N ALA A 76 6.48 0.52 -16.58
CA ALA A 76 6.34 1.88 -17.11
C ALA A 76 4.90 2.39 -17.04
N GLU A 77 3.92 1.54 -17.36
CA GLU A 77 2.48 1.88 -17.28
C GLU A 77 2.04 2.22 -15.86
N LEU A 78 2.62 1.60 -14.83
CA LEU A 78 2.32 1.94 -13.43
C LEU A 78 2.65 3.41 -13.11
N PHE A 79 3.73 3.96 -13.65
CA PHE A 79 4.08 5.38 -13.45
C PHE A 79 3.19 6.33 -14.27
N VAL A 80 2.80 5.92 -15.48
CA VAL A 80 1.87 6.70 -16.31
C VAL A 80 0.49 6.76 -15.65
N ALA A 81 -0.01 5.63 -15.16
CA ALA A 81 -1.26 5.54 -14.42
C ALA A 81 -1.23 6.37 -13.12
N GLU A 82 -0.11 6.38 -12.42
CA GLU A 82 0.06 7.18 -11.20
C GLU A 82 0.06 8.70 -11.48
N LYS A 83 0.70 9.15 -12.58
CA LYS A 83 0.64 10.56 -13.00
C LYS A 83 -0.77 11.01 -13.38
N ARG A 84 -1.60 10.14 -13.95
CA ARG A 84 -2.99 10.45 -14.33
C ARG A 84 -3.95 10.55 -13.14
N LYS A 85 -3.59 9.97 -11.98
CA LYS A 85 -4.41 9.95 -10.76
C LYS A 85 -4.07 11.07 -9.77
N ARG A 86 -3.05 11.88 -10.05
CA ARG A 86 -2.64 13.04 -9.24
C ARG A 86 -3.20 14.32 -9.84
#